data_AF-A0A9E0J3C9-F1
#
_entry.id   AF-A0A9E0J3C9-F1
#
_cell.length_a   1.000
_cell.length_b   1.000
_cell.length_c   1.000
_cell.angle_alpha   90.00
_cell.angle_beta   90.00
_cell.angle_gamma   90.00
#
_symmetry.space_group_name_H-M   'P 1'
#
loop_
_entity.id
_entity.type
_entity.pdbx_description
1 polymer ?
#
loop_
_entity_poly.entity_id
_entity_poly.type
_entity_poly.pdbx_seq_one_letter_code
_entity_poly.pdbx_strand_id
1 'polypeptide(L)'
;MGGVLGQVNAVNVEISVVLGRSTLPMQQLLRMGRGAVIPLDASVNDEVWILANNHPVARGEIQINEDRISIAVTRAADVYDYMAGG
;
A
#
# COMPACT_ATOMS: atom_id res chain seq x y z
N MET A 1 -30.80 24.76 -3.64
CA MET A 1 -29.94 24.25 -4.73
C MET A 1 -28.58 23.87 -4.12
N GLY A 2 -28.50 22.72 -3.42
CA GLY A 2 -27.30 22.31 -2.66
C GLY A 2 -27.17 20.79 -2.55
N GLY A 3 -27.61 20.07 -3.59
CA GLY A 3 -27.96 18.65 -3.50
C GLY A 3 -26.89 17.63 -3.93
N VAL A 4 -25.66 18.03 -4.24
CA VAL A 4 -24.67 17.09 -4.81
C VAL A 4 -23.42 16.88 -3.95
N LEU A 5 -23.01 17.86 -3.15
CA LEU A 5 -21.78 17.76 -2.35
C LEU A 5 -21.93 16.83 -1.13
N GLY A 6 -23.13 16.79 -0.53
CA GLY A 6 -23.38 15.94 0.64
C GLY A 6 -23.37 14.43 0.34
N GLN A 7 -23.65 14.04 -0.91
CA GLN A 7 -23.66 12.63 -1.32
C GLN A 7 -22.26 12.10 -1.61
N VAL A 8 -21.36 12.94 -2.12
CA VAL A 8 -19.96 12.55 -2.39
C VAL A 8 -19.19 12.31 -1.09
N ASN A 9 -19.51 13.06 -0.03
CA ASN A 9 -18.88 12.88 1.29
C ASN A 9 -19.25 11.55 1.99
N ALA A 10 -20.32 10.88 1.55
CA ALA A 10 -20.75 9.60 2.10
C ALA A 10 -20.16 8.38 1.37
N VAL A 11 -19.31 8.61 0.37
CA VAL A 11 -18.68 7.54 -0.41
C VAL A 11 -17.49 7.00 0.39
N ASN A 12 -17.59 5.74 0.80
CA ASN A 12 -16.49 5.04 1.43
C ASN A 12 -15.44 4.70 0.36
N VAL A 13 -14.18 5.03 0.66
CA VAL A 13 -13.03 4.68 -0.17
C VAL A 13 -12.21 3.67 0.60
N GLU A 14 -11.86 2.55 -0.03
CA GLU A 14 -10.98 1.56 0.57
C GLU A 14 -9.53 2.07 0.47
N ILE A 15 -8.89 2.27 1.61
CA ILE A 15 -7.49 2.66 1.68
C ILE A 15 -6.64 1.43 2.01
N SER A 16 -5.74 1.10 1.10
CA SER A 16 -4.83 -0.04 1.22
C SER A 16 -3.39 0.45 1.23
N VAL A 17 -2.60 -0.02 2.19
CA VAL A 17 -1.17 0.29 2.27
C VAL A 17 -0.39 -0.93 1.84
N VAL A 18 0.47 -0.76 0.83
CA VAL A 18 1.36 -1.83 0.35
C VAL A 18 2.75 -1.58 0.91
N LEU A 19 3.16 -2.45 1.83
CA LEU A 19 4.46 -2.40 2.47
C LEU A 19 5.57 -2.77 1.48
N GLY A 20 5.35 -3.80 0.67
CA GLY A 20 6.32 -4.29 -0.30
C GLY A 20 5.70 -5.29 -1.26
N ARG A 21 6.45 -5.63 -2.31
CA ARG A 21 6.11 -6.68 -3.26
C ARG A 21 7.22 -7.73 -3.24
N SER A 22 6.93 -8.92 -3.75
CA SER A 22 7.92 -9.97 -3.94
C SER A 22 7.50 -10.81 -5.13
N THR A 23 8.42 -11.05 -6.06
CA THR A 23 8.18 -11.88 -7.24
C THR A 23 8.78 -13.25 -7.02
N LEU A 24 7.92 -14.27 -6.94
CA LEU A 24 8.33 -15.65 -6.65
C LEU A 24 8.02 -16.57 -7.83
N PRO A 25 8.94 -17.50 -8.18
CA PRO A 25 8.64 -18.55 -9.15
C PRO A 25 7.49 -19.44 -8.67
N MET A 26 6.59 -19.84 -9.58
CA MET A 26 5.43 -20.69 -9.23
C MET A 26 5.83 -21.99 -8.51
N GLN A 27 6.96 -22.60 -8.89
CA GLN A 27 7.44 -23.81 -8.24
C GLN A 27 7.85 -23.58 -6.78
N GLN A 28 8.35 -22.39 -6.43
CA GLN A 28 8.68 -22.03 -5.05
C GLN A 28 7.41 -21.83 -4.23
N LEU A 29 6.42 -21.10 -4.78
CA LEU A 29 5.10 -20.92 -4.18
C LEU A 29 4.39 -22.25 -3.90
N LEU A 30 4.39 -23.17 -4.87
CA LEU A 30 3.75 -24.49 -4.71
C LEU A 30 4.45 -25.39 -3.67
N ARG A 31 5.74 -25.15 -3.39
CA ARG A 31 6.50 -25.88 -2.39
C ARG A 31 6.45 -25.23 -1.01
N MET A 32 5.80 -24.09 -0.85
CA MET A 32 5.65 -23.44 0.44
C MET A 32 4.77 -24.29 1.36
N GLY A 33 5.36 -24.74 2.46
CA GLY A 33 4.66 -25.43 3.54
C GLY A 33 4.44 -24.52 4.75
N ARG A 34 4.00 -25.11 5.85
CA ARG A 34 3.87 -24.40 7.14
C ARG A 34 5.24 -23.85 7.56
N GLY A 35 5.29 -22.55 7.87
CA GLY A 35 6.51 -21.86 8.31
C GLY A 35 7.36 -21.25 7.19
N ALA A 36 6.89 -21.27 5.93
CA ALA A 36 7.60 -20.58 4.85
C ALA A 36 7.52 -19.05 5.03
N VAL A 37 8.68 -18.39 4.98
CA VAL A 37 8.82 -16.92 5.09
C VAL A 37 9.13 -16.36 3.70
N ILE A 38 8.35 -15.37 3.27
CA ILE A 38 8.60 -14.64 2.01
C ILE A 38 9.29 -13.32 2.37
N PRO A 39 10.53 -13.09 1.93
CA PRO A 39 11.10 -11.76 2.00
C PRO A 39 10.37 -10.84 1.01
N LEU A 40 9.94 -9.68 1.49
CA LEU A 40 9.43 -8.60 0.65
C LEU A 40 10.61 -7.68 0.29
N ASP A 41 10.55 -7.07 -0.89
CA ASP A 41 11.53 -6.07 -1.35
C ASP A 41 11.29 -4.70 -0.68
N ALA A 42 11.06 -4.69 0.62
CA ALA A 42 10.79 -3.48 1.40
C ALA A 42 11.50 -3.55 2.76
N SER A 43 12.27 -2.51 3.05
CA SER A 43 12.88 -2.29 4.36
C SER A 43 11.99 -1.44 5.27
N VAL A 44 12.24 -1.49 6.58
CA VAL A 44 11.50 -0.71 7.59
C VAL A 44 11.57 0.80 7.35
N ASN A 45 12.63 1.25 6.67
CA ASN A 45 12.85 2.66 6.36
C ASN A 45 12.40 3.06 4.94
N ASP A 46 11.87 2.12 4.15
CA ASP A 46 11.43 2.44 2.79
C ASP A 46 10.04 3.08 2.81
N GLU A 47 9.83 4.01 1.88
CA GLU A 47 8.51 4.58 1.66
C GLU A 47 7.53 3.49 1.17
N VAL A 48 6.35 3.44 1.78
CA VAL A 48 5.23 2.56 1.42
C VAL A 48 4.28 3.22 0.44
N TRP A 49 3.59 2.39 -0.34
CA TRP A 49 2.54 2.87 -1.25
C TRP A 49 1.21 2.94 -0.53
N ILE A 50 0.51 4.05 -0.69
CA ILE A 50 -0.86 4.25 -0.21
C ILE A 50 -1.77 4.25 -1.43
N LEU A 51 -2.71 3.30 -1.45
CA LEU A 51 -3.67 3.11 -2.52
C LEU A 51 -5.08 3.44 -2.03
N ALA A 52 -5.85 4.10 -2.88
CA ALA A 52 -7.28 4.28 -2.72
C ALA A 52 -7.99 3.48 -3.82
N ASN A 53 -8.82 2.50 -3.47
CA ASN A 53 -9.47 1.60 -4.43
C ASN A 53 -8.49 1.03 -5.49
N ASN A 54 -7.37 0.46 -5.02
CA ASN A 54 -6.28 -0.08 -5.83
C ASN A 54 -5.53 0.93 -6.72
N HIS A 55 -5.77 2.22 -6.52
CA HIS A 55 -5.09 3.29 -7.24
C HIS A 55 -4.06 3.99 -6.34
N PRO A 56 -2.79 4.10 -6.74
CA PRO A 56 -1.77 4.79 -5.96
C PRO A 56 -2.09 6.28 -5.85
N VAL A 57 -2.17 6.80 -4.63
CA VAL A 57 -2.50 8.21 -4.37
C VAL A 57 -1.42 8.93 -3.58
N ALA A 58 -0.68 8.21 -2.74
CA ALA A 58 0.36 8.79 -1.91
C ALA A 58 1.49 7.80 -1.60
N ARG A 59 2.61 8.36 -1.17
CA ARG A 59 3.71 7.66 -0.52
C ARG A 59 3.73 8.07 0.94
N GLY A 60 4.19 7.17 1.79
CA GLY A 60 4.35 7.47 3.20
C GLY A 60 5.44 6.65 3.84
N GLU A 61 5.84 7.05 5.03
CA GLU A 61 6.79 6.32 5.86
C GLU A 61 6.07 5.63 7.00
N ILE A 62 6.50 4.41 7.33
CA ILE A 62 5.97 3.68 8.47
C ILE A 62 6.57 4.25 9.74
N GLN A 63 5.72 4.68 10.66
CA GLN A 63 6.11 5.08 12.01
C GLN A 63 5.47 4.11 13.01
N ILE A 64 6.31 3.41 13.76
CA ILE A 64 5.87 2.52 14.84
C ILE A 64 5.90 3.33 16.12
N ASN A 65 4.72 3.62 16.67
CA ASN A 65 4.58 4.29 17.95
C ASN A 65 4.05 3.28 18.96
N GLU A 66 4.92 2.81 19.85
CA GLU A 66 4.62 1.80 20.87
C GLU A 66 4.06 0.53 20.20
N ASP A 67 2.76 0.26 20.38
CA ASP A 67 2.05 -0.89 19.82
C ASP A 67 1.22 -0.53 18.57
N ARG A 68 1.31 0.70 18.06
CA ARG A 68 0.52 1.20 16.92
C ARG A 68 1.40 1.47 15.71
N ILE A 69 1.03 0.84 14.59
CA ILE A 69 1.61 1.14 13.28
C ILE A 69 0.86 2.34 12.71
N SER A 70 1.58 3.42 12.46
CA SER A 70 1.08 4.64 11.81
C SER A 70 1.80 4.86 10.49
N ILE A 71 1.15 5.52 9.53
CA ILE A 71 1.77 5.86 8.25
C ILE A 71 1.75 7.39 8.15
N ALA A 72 2.93 8.00 8.05
CA ALA A 72 3.09 9.42 7.82
C ALA A 72 3.13 9.67 6.31
N VAL A 73 2.17 10.42 5.77
CA VAL A 73 2.14 10.76 4.34
C VAL A 73 3.29 11.70 4.02
N THR A 74 4.19 11.29 3.14
CA THR A 74 5.37 12.08 2.74
C THR A 74 5.08 12.93 1.51
N ARG A 75 4.58 12.30 0.44
CA ARG A 75 4.32 12.94 -0.85
C ARG A 75 3.15 12.31 -1.58
N ALA A 76 2.55 13.08 -2.49
CA ALA A 76 1.59 12.51 -3.44
C ALA A 76 2.31 11.51 -4.36
N ALA A 77 1.67 10.37 -4.61
CA ALA A 77 2.17 9.40 -5.56
C ALA A 77 1.66 9.77 -6.94
N ASP A 78 2.53 9.64 -7.94
CA ASP A 78 2.08 9.65 -9.33
C ASP A 78 1.76 8.20 -9.74
N VAL A 79 0.63 8.03 -10.39
CA VAL A 79 0.16 6.75 -10.92
C VAL A 79 1.13 6.19 -11.93
N TYR A 80 1.73 7.07 -12.74
CA TYR A 80 2.70 6.65 -13.73
C TYR A 80 3.96 6.05 -13.10
N ASP A 81 4.41 6.57 -11.96
CA ASP A 81 5.56 6.04 -11.20
C ASP A 81 5.26 4.62 -10.69
N TYR A 82 4.06 4.41 -10.14
CA TYR A 82 3.62 3.10 -9.67
C TYR A 82 3.49 2.04 -10.78
N MET A 83 3.06 2.45 -11.98
CA MET A 83 2.90 1.55 -13.12
C MET A 83 4.21 1.33 -13.90
N ALA A 84 5.17 2.25 -13.82
CA ALA A 84 6.47 2.14 -14.48
C ALA A 84 7.44 1.17 -13.77
N GLY A 85 7.25 0.94 -12.47
CA GLY A 85 8.08 0.03 -11.65
C GLY A 85 7.63 -1.45 -11.66
N GLY A 86 6.99 -1.91 -12.74
CA GLY A 86 6.50 -3.29 -12.92
C GLY A 86 7.49 -4.20 -13.64
#